data_AF-A0A2K8WKJ9-F1
#
_entry.id   AF-A0A2K8WKJ9-F1
#
_cell.length_a   1.000
_cell.length_b   1.000
_cell.length_c   1.000
_cell.angle_alpha   90.00
_cell.angle_beta   90.00
_cell.angle_gamma   90.00
#
_symmetry.space_group_name_H-M   'P 1'
#
loop_
_entity.id
_entity.type
_entity.pdbx_description
1 polymer ?
#
loop_
_entity_poly.entity_id
_entity_poly.type
_entity_poly.pdbx_seq_one_letter_code
_entity_poly.pdbx_strand_id
1 'polypeptide(L)' 'MSINNYDFDKFTINLYVDENNDWLCYFVEMPNISAFGDTPEEALMELQTAWEMVKEDFMIKGLDIPIAPRQLAFS' A
#
# COMPACT_ATOMS: atom_id res chain seq x y z
N MET A 1 -4.86 -0.78 17.36
CA MET A 1 -5.37 -1.54 16.19
C MET A 1 -4.23 -2.43 15.74
N SER A 2 -4.46 -3.72 15.47
CA SER A 2 -3.38 -4.67 15.14
C SER A 2 -3.32 -4.94 13.63
N ILE A 3 -2.10 -5.01 13.12
CA ILE A 3 -1.70 -5.16 11.72
C ILE A 3 -1.95 -6.55 11.11
N ASN A 4 -2.97 -7.27 11.56
CA ASN A 4 -2.94 -8.74 11.56
C ASN A 4 -3.05 -9.46 10.20
N ASN A 5 -2.95 -8.83 9.01
CA ASN A 5 -2.96 -9.54 7.71
C ASN A 5 -2.61 -8.66 6.47
N TYR A 6 -1.48 -7.94 6.47
CA TYR A 6 -1.00 -7.21 5.28
C TYR A 6 -0.83 -8.20 4.11
N ASP A 7 -1.59 -8.11 3.01
CA ASP A 7 -1.27 -7.35 1.83
C ASP A 7 -2.53 -7.20 0.94
N PHE A 8 -2.67 -5.98 0.42
CA PHE A 8 -3.80 -5.12 0.11
C PHE A 8 -4.12 -5.21 -1.37
N ASP A 9 -4.87 -6.24 -1.74
CA ASP A 9 -5.17 -6.60 -3.13
C ASP A 9 -3.95 -7.24 -3.86
N LYS A 10 -3.12 -7.97 -3.10
CA LYS A 10 -2.00 -8.83 -3.56
C LYS A 10 -0.78 -8.09 -4.15
N PHE A 11 -0.60 -6.81 -3.81
CA PHE A 11 0.52 -5.97 -4.26
C PHE A 11 1.77 -6.18 -3.41
N THR A 12 2.94 -6.36 -4.01
CA THR A 12 4.12 -6.57 -3.17
C THR A 12 4.43 -5.33 -2.34
N ILE A 13 4.41 -5.43 -1.00
CA ILE A 13 4.77 -4.33 -0.11
C ILE A 13 6.25 -4.41 0.25
N ASN A 14 6.96 -3.30 0.10
CA ASN A 14 8.28 -3.13 0.70
C ASN A 14 8.15 -2.27 1.96
N LEU A 15 8.87 -2.63 3.03
CA LEU A 15 8.87 -1.94 4.33
C LEU A 15 10.30 -1.91 4.88
N TYR A 16 10.80 -0.70 5.17
CA TYR A 16 12.16 -0.49 5.64
C TYR A 16 12.28 0.83 6.40
N VAL A 17 13.37 0.97 7.15
CA VAL A 17 13.74 2.22 7.83
C VAL A 17 14.56 3.08 6.86
N ASP A 18 14.21 4.35 6.72
CA ASP A 18 14.88 5.30 5.83
C ASP A 18 16.10 6.00 6.49
N GLU A 19 16.68 6.98 5.80
CA GLU A 19 17.84 7.73 6.29
C GLU A 19 17.55 8.68 7.46
N ASN A 20 16.28 9.04 7.67
CA ASN A 20 15.81 9.88 8.76
C ASN A 20 15.36 9.05 9.98
N ASN A 21 15.50 7.72 9.89
CA ASN A 21 15.05 6.77 10.90
C ASN A 21 13.52 6.66 11.01
N ASP A 22 12.80 7.02 9.94
CA ASP A 22 11.36 6.82 9.79
C ASP A 22 11.08 5.49 9.09
N TRP A 23 9.96 4.87 9.40
CA TRP A 23 9.50 3.69 8.67
C TRP A 23 8.81 4.12 7.38
N LEU A 24 9.29 3.64 6.25
CA LEU A 24 8.72 3.87 4.93
C LEU A 24 8.21 2.55 4.35
N CYS A 25 7.00 2.59 3.79
CA CYS A 25 6.46 1.50 3.00
C CYS A 25 5.78 1.96 1.72
N TYR A 26 5.76 1.08 0.72
CA TYR A 26 5.16 1.36 -0.59
C TYR A 26 4.80 0.05 -1.33
N PHE A 27 3.90 0.14 -2.31
CA PHE A 27 3.66 -0.95 -3.27
C PHE A 27 4.75 -0.99 -4.34
N VAL A 28 5.45 -2.11 -4.49
CA VAL A 28 6.56 -2.28 -5.46
C VAL A 28 6.11 -1.98 -6.88
N GLU A 29 4.89 -2.39 -7.24
CA GLU A 29 4.33 -2.18 -8.56
C GLU A 29 3.80 -0.74 -8.77
N MET A 30 3.56 0.01 -7.69
CA MET A 30 3.10 1.40 -7.72
C MET A 30 3.81 2.24 -6.64
N PRO A 31 5.12 2.56 -6.79
CA PRO A 31 5.90 3.22 -5.74
C PRO A 31 5.41 4.63 -5.38
N ASN A 32 4.56 5.23 -6.22
CA ASN A 32 3.89 6.49 -5.92
C ASN A 32 2.80 6.37 -4.84
N ILE A 33 2.42 5.15 -4.47
CA ILE A 33 1.55 4.88 -3.32
C ILE A 33 2.47 4.40 -2.20
N SER A 34 2.74 5.31 -1.28
CA SER A 34 3.70 5.15 -0.20
C SER A 34 3.21 5.85 1.05
N ALA A 35 3.71 5.41 2.20
CA ALA A 35 3.45 6.05 3.47
C ALA A 35 4.62 5.94 4.44
N PHE A 36 4.63 6.84 5.41
CA PHE A 36 5.64 6.93 6.47
C PHE A 36 4.98 6.73 7.85
N GLY A 37 5.77 6.38 8.85
CA GLY A 37 5.34 6.34 10.25
C GLY A 37 6.51 6.21 11.22
N ASP A 38 6.27 6.50 12.50
CA ASP A 38 7.29 6.40 13.55
C ASP A 38 7.57 4.93 13.92
N THR A 39 6.63 4.04 13.58
CA THR A 39 6.73 2.59 13.77
C THR A 39 6.44 1.86 12.46
N PRO A 40 6.94 0.62 12.26
CA PRO A 40 6.58 -0.15 11.08
C PRO A 40 5.06 -0.29 10.98
N GLU A 41 4.38 -0.41 12.12
CA GLU A 41 2.94 -0.55 12.16
C GLU A 41 2.19 0.71 11.73
N GLU A 42 2.68 1.88 12.10
CA GLU A 42 2.10 3.14 11.67
C GLU A 42 2.25 3.36 10.18
N ALA A 43 3.46 3.17 9.64
CA ALA A 43 3.71 3.32 8.21
C ALA A 43 2.78 2.43 7.38
N LEU A 44 2.64 1.19 7.82
CA LEU A 44 1.76 0.20 7.25
C LEU A 44 0.27 0.60 7.37
N MET A 45 -0.20 1.16 8.49
CA MET A 45 -1.59 1.64 8.62
C MET A 45 -1.87 2.83 7.67
N GLU A 46 -0.91 3.73 7.54
CA GLU A 46 -0.99 4.86 6.63
C GLU A 46 -1.00 4.41 5.17
N LEU A 47 -0.23 3.38 4.80
CA LEU A 47 -0.26 2.80 3.46
C LEU A 47 -1.63 2.20 3.11
N GLN A 48 -2.29 1.54 4.07
CA GLN A 48 -3.64 1.04 3.91
C GLN A 48 -4.62 2.19 3.62
N THR A 49 -4.55 3.26 4.41
CA THR A 49 -5.37 4.46 4.22
C THR A 49 -5.15 5.07 2.84
N ALA A 50 -3.89 5.25 2.43
CA ALA A 50 -3.54 5.77 1.12
C ALA A 50 -4.11 4.91 -0.02
N TRP A 51 -4.09 3.58 0.13
CA TRP A 51 -4.67 2.68 -0.86
C TRP A 51 -6.20 2.80 -0.97
N GLU A 52 -6.92 2.89 0.15
CA GLU A 52 -8.37 3.09 0.13
C GLU A 52 -8.76 4.42 -0.54
N MET A 53 -7.99 5.49 -0.31
CA MET A 53 -8.20 6.79 -0.96
C MET A 53 -8.00 6.72 -2.49
N VAL A 54 -6.98 5.98 -2.95
CA VAL A 54 -6.75 5.77 -4.39
C VAL A 54 -7.93 5.01 -5.02
N LYS A 55 -8.42 3.94 -4.37
CA LYS A 55 -9.58 3.19 -4.85
C LYS A 55 -10.82 4.08 -4.95
N GLU A 56 -11.08 4.92 -3.95
CA GLU A 56 -12.20 5.86 -3.96
C GLU A 56 -12.12 6.84 -5.15
N ASP A 57 -10.95 7.44 -5.39
CA ASP A 57 -10.74 8.36 -6.52
C ASP A 57 -10.98 7.69 -7.88
N PHE A 58 -10.53 6.45 -8.06
CA PHE A 58 -10.78 5.66 -9.27
C PHE A 58 -12.28 5.39 -9.47
N MET A 59 -12.98 4.99 -8.41
CA MET A 59 -14.43 4.75 -8.45
C MET A 59 -15.19 6.03 -8.84
N ILE A 60 -14.83 7.19 -8.27
CA ILE A 60 -15.47 8.48 -8.59
C ILE A 60 -15.26 8.87 -10.06
N LYS A 61 -14.10 8.54 -10.62
CA LYS A 61 -13.77 8.81 -12.04
C LYS A 61 -14.32 7.77 -13.02
N GLY A 62 -14.95 6.70 -12.52
CA GLY A 62 -15.44 5.59 -13.35
C GLY A 62 -14.30 4.80 -14.00
N LEU A 63 -13.15 4.72 -13.33
CA LEU A 63 -11.97 3.97 -13.78
C LEU A 63 -11.89 2.61 -13.07
N ASP A 64 -11.26 1.64 -13.72
CA ASP A 64 -11.00 0.32 -13.14
C ASP A 64 -9.87 0.40 -12.10
N ILE A 65 -10.11 -0.20 -10.94
CA ILE A 65 -9.11 -0.28 -9.86
C ILE A 65 -7.92 -1.13 -10.33
N PRO A 66 -6.67 -0.67 -10.13
CA PRO A 66 -5.48 -1.45 -10.48
C PRO A 66 -5.43 -2.82 -9.82
N ILE A 67 -5.06 -3.85 -10.60
CA ILE A 67 -4.94 -5.23 -10.12
C ILE A 67 -3.46 -5.61 -10.09
N ALA A 68 -3.00 -6.18 -8.97
CA ALA A 68 -1.61 -6.61 -8.84
C ALA A 68 -1.24 -7.69 -9.89
N PRO A 69 -0.05 -7.65 -10.50
CA PRO A 69 0.41 -8.70 -11.43
C PRO A 69 0.35 -10.10 -10.83
N ARG A 70 0.63 -10.22 -9.52
CA ARG A 70 0.50 -11.47 -8.77
C ARG A 70 -0.93 -12.02 -8.77
N GLN A 71 -1.94 -11.16 -8.85
CA GLN A 71 -3.33 -11.59 -8.92
C GLN A 71 -3.69 -12.17 -10.28
N LEU A 72 -3.11 -11.64 -11.37
CA LEU A 72 -3.34 -12.10 -12.75
C LEU A 72 -2.60 -13.40 -13.08
N ALA A 73 -1.47 -13.65 -12.41
CA ALA A 73 -0.67 -14.86 -12.64
C ALA A 73 -1.32 -16.16 -12.11
N PHE A 74 -2.38 -16.06 -11.30
CA PHE A 74 -3.10 -17.20 -10.70
C PHE A 74 -4.61 -17.19 -10.99
N SER A 75 -5.05 -16.45 -12.02
CA SER A 75 -6.46 -16.38 -12.48
C SER A 75 -6.70 -17.12 -13.79
#